data_AF-A0A3C1UHI3-F1
#
_entry.id   AF-A0A3C1UHI3-F1
#
_cell.length_a   1.000
_cell.length_b   1.000
_cell.length_c   1.000
_cell.angle_alpha   90.00
_cell.angle_beta   90.00
_cell.angle_gamma   90.00
#
_symmetry.space_group_name_H-M   'P 1'
#
loop_
_entity.id
_entity.type
_entity.pdbx_description
1 polymer ?
#
loop_
_entity_poly.entity_id
_entity_poly.type
_entity_poly.pdbx_seq_one_letter_code
_entity_poly.pdbx_strand_id
1 'polypeptide(L)'
;DNTEAVVFENKLLQLNESIESEIREKTKSLDKANKELVKTLESKSVFMTDVSHEFRTSLAIMQSSLELLYRSKVTEKADSELFNNIYIEIIRVSTALNNVSLLNNAKTNSQKFFKKFDLDQVISLISKELQ
;
A
#
# COMPACT_ATOMS: atom_id res chain seq x y z
N ASP A 1 -60.13 16.16 -28.07
CA ASP A 1 -59.39 14.91 -28.30
C ASP A 1 -58.45 14.72 -27.12
N ASN A 2 -58.84 13.90 -26.14
CA ASN A 2 -58.09 13.72 -24.87
C ASN A 2 -57.09 12.56 -24.95
N THR A 3 -57.14 11.77 -26.02
CA THR A 3 -56.34 10.56 -26.18
C THR A 3 -54.86 10.88 -26.31
N GLU A 4 -54.51 11.94 -27.06
CA GLU A 4 -53.12 12.36 -27.25
C GLU A 4 -52.50 12.91 -25.96
N ALA A 5 -53.25 13.69 -25.17
CA ALA A 5 -52.78 14.24 -23.91
C ALA A 5 -52.45 13.14 -22.89
N VAL A 6 -53.34 12.14 -22.76
CA VAL A 6 -53.14 10.99 -21.86
C VAL A 6 -51.97 10.11 -22.31
N VAL A 7 -51.76 9.93 -23.61
CA VAL A 7 -50.60 9.19 -24.14
C VAL A 7 -49.30 9.95 -23.88
N PHE A 8 -49.31 11.28 -24.00
CA PHE A 8 -48.13 12.11 -23.73
C PHE A 8 -47.75 12.12 -22.25
N GLU A 9 -48.74 12.22 -21.36
CA GLU A 9 -48.55 12.14 -19.91
C GLU A 9 -47.97 10.78 -19.48
N ASN A 10 -48.48 9.67 -20.02
CA ASN A 10 -47.92 8.35 -19.74
C ASN A 10 -46.47 8.20 -20.22
N LYS A 11 -46.11 8.76 -21.39
CA LYS A 11 -44.72 8.76 -21.87
C LYS A 11 -43.81 9.59 -20.96
N LEU A 12 -44.28 10.72 -20.44
CA LEU A 12 -43.55 11.54 -19.48
C LEU A 12 -43.29 10.79 -18.18
N LEU A 13 -44.30 10.09 -17.65
CA LEU A 13 -44.16 9.28 -16.44
C LEU A 13 -43.15 8.14 -16.64
N GLN A 14 -43.26 7.40 -17.74
CA GLN A 14 -42.31 6.32 -18.06
C GLN A 14 -40.87 6.84 -18.22
N LEU A 15 -40.70 8.00 -18.88
CA LEU A 15 -39.39 8.61 -19.03
C LEU A 15 -38.82 9.04 -17.68
N ASN A 16 -39.65 9.65 -16.82
CA ASN A 16 -39.22 10.07 -15.49
C ASN A 16 -38.81 8.87 -14.62
N GLU A 17 -39.62 7.80 -14.61
CA GLU A 17 -39.28 6.56 -13.89
C GLU A 17 -37.97 5.94 -14.39
N SER A 18 -37.75 5.92 -15.71
CA SER A 18 -36.51 5.42 -16.30
C SER A 18 -35.30 6.25 -15.90
N ILE A 19 -35.41 7.59 -15.96
CA ILE A 19 -34.34 8.51 -15.57
C ILE A 19 -34.01 8.34 -14.08
N GLU A 20 -35.02 8.29 -13.22
CA GLU A 20 -34.80 8.09 -11.79
C GLU A 20 -34.16 6.74 -11.50
N SER A 21 -34.55 5.69 -12.22
CA SER A 21 -33.92 4.37 -12.09
C SER A 21 -32.45 4.42 -12.47
N GLU A 22 -32.11 5.06 -13.60
CA GLU A 22 -30.72 5.22 -14.04
C GLU A 22 -29.91 6.06 -13.04
N ILE A 23 -30.48 7.15 -12.51
CA ILE A 23 -29.84 7.97 -11.47
C ILE A 23 -29.57 7.13 -10.23
N ARG A 24 -30.53 6.32 -9.76
CA ARG A 24 -30.36 5.43 -8.60
C ARG A 24 -29.23 4.43 -8.82
N GLU A 25 -29.18 3.79 -9.98
CA GLU A 25 -28.13 2.82 -10.29
C GLU A 25 -26.75 3.47 -10.36
N LYS A 26 -26.61 4.61 -11.05
CA LYS A 26 -25.34 5.33 -11.12
C LYS A 26 -24.89 5.83 -9.75
N THR A 27 -25.82 6.35 -8.95
CA THR A 27 -25.53 6.81 -7.58
C THR A 27 -25.03 5.67 -6.71
N LYS A 28 -25.65 4.49 -6.81
CA LYS A 28 -25.20 3.30 -6.08
C LYS A 28 -23.82 2.82 -6.53
N SER A 29 -23.55 2.85 -7.83
CA SER A 29 -22.24 2.52 -8.40
C SER A 29 -21.16 3.49 -7.92
N LEU A 30 -21.45 4.80 -7.94
CA LEU A 30 -20.56 5.84 -7.44
C LEU A 30 -20.28 5.70 -5.95
N ASP A 31 -21.30 5.45 -5.13
CA ASP A 31 -21.12 5.23 -3.69
C ASP A 31 -20.22 4.03 -3.40
N LYS A 32 -20.40 2.93 -4.14
CA LYS A 32 -19.52 1.75 -4.04
C LYS A 32 -18.08 2.09 -4.41
N ALA A 33 -17.86 2.72 -5.56
CA ALA A 33 -16.53 3.11 -6.01
C ALA A 33 -15.86 4.08 -5.02
N ASN A 34 -16.62 5.03 -4.47
CA ASN A 34 -16.12 5.98 -3.49
C ASN A 34 -15.69 5.28 -2.19
N LYS A 35 -16.50 4.32 -1.69
CA LYS A 35 -16.14 3.52 -0.51
C LYS A 35 -14.86 2.71 -0.72
N GLU A 36 -14.70 2.10 -1.90
CA GLU A 36 -13.47 1.37 -2.26
C GLU A 36 -12.25 2.30 -2.35
N LEU A 37 -12.44 3.50 -2.90
CA LEU A 37 -11.40 4.52 -2.98
C LEU A 37 -10.96 4.99 -1.59
N VAL A 38 -11.90 5.33 -0.72
CA VAL A 38 -11.64 5.77 0.66
C VAL A 38 -10.85 4.70 1.40
N LYS A 39 -11.29 3.44 1.36
CA LYS A 39 -10.58 2.33 2.00
C LYS A 39 -9.14 2.18 1.49
N THR A 40 -8.95 2.36 0.18
CA THR A 40 -7.62 2.30 -0.45
C THR A 40 -6.73 3.48 -0.01
N LEU A 41 -7.30 4.68 0.10
CA LEU A 41 -6.59 5.87 0.55
C LEU A 41 -6.20 5.77 2.03
N GLU A 42 -7.10 5.29 2.89
CA GLU A 42 -6.80 5.03 4.31
C GLU A 42 -5.66 4.04 4.45
N SER A 43 -5.72 2.90 3.73
CA SER A 43 -4.65 1.89 3.75
C SER A 43 -3.31 2.48 3.28
N LYS A 44 -3.32 3.34 2.25
CA LYS A 44 -2.12 4.04 1.79
C LYS A 44 -1.59 5.01 2.85
N SER A 45 -2.47 5.74 3.53
CA SER A 45 -2.10 6.71 4.56
C SER A 45 -1.44 6.05 5.77
N VAL A 46 -2.02 4.96 6.26
CA VAL A 46 -1.46 4.18 7.37
C VAL A 46 -0.08 3.66 6.98
N PHE A 47 0.03 3.02 5.82
CA PHE A 47 1.31 2.49 5.34
C PHE A 47 2.40 3.57 5.20
N MET A 48 2.08 4.74 4.63
CA MET A 48 3.04 5.86 4.52
C MET A 48 3.47 6.38 5.89
N THR A 49 2.56 6.38 6.87
CA THR A 49 2.85 6.78 8.25
C THR A 49 3.84 5.81 8.88
N ASP A 50 3.60 4.50 8.74
CA ASP A 50 4.46 3.45 9.28
C ASP A 50 5.87 3.51 8.69
N VAL A 51 5.99 3.60 7.37
CA VAL A 51 7.28 3.74 6.67
C VAL A 51 8.03 5.00 7.13
N SER A 52 7.32 6.11 7.29
CA SER A 52 7.94 7.36 7.76
C SER A 52 8.46 7.24 9.19
N HIS A 53 7.75 6.52 10.06
CA HIS A 53 8.18 6.23 11.43
C HIS A 53 9.41 5.33 11.48
N GLU A 54 9.44 4.28 10.65
CA GLU A 54 10.61 3.40 10.53
C GLU A 54 11.83 4.19 10.03
N PHE A 55 11.68 5.00 8.98
CA PHE A 55 12.75 5.85 8.48
C PHE A 55 13.29 6.81 9.54
N ARG A 56 12.41 7.51 10.27
CA ARG A 56 12.84 8.45 11.31
C ARG A 56 13.63 7.74 12.41
N THR A 57 13.20 6.54 12.80
CA THR A 57 13.85 5.75 13.85
C THR A 57 15.23 5.26 13.38
N SER A 58 15.30 4.68 12.18
CA SER A 58 16.55 4.20 11.58
C SER A 58 17.56 5.33 11.37
N LEU A 59 17.12 6.49 10.89
CA LEU A 59 17.97 7.66 10.72
C LEU A 59 18.49 8.21 12.05
N ALA A 60 17.66 8.26 13.09
CA ALA A 60 18.09 8.70 14.42
C ALA A 60 19.19 7.77 15.00
N ILE A 61 19.04 6.45 14.83
CA ILE A 61 20.04 5.47 15.28
C ILE A 61 21.35 5.63 14.49
N MET A 62 21.27 5.77 13.16
CA MET A 62 22.45 6.02 12.32
C MET A 62 23.17 7.31 12.73
N GLN A 63 22.42 8.40 12.93
CA GLN A 63 22.98 9.68 13.34
C GLN A 63 23.65 9.59 14.72
N SER A 64 23.01 8.97 15.70
CA SER A 64 23.59 8.76 17.03
C SER A 64 24.87 7.93 16.96
N SER A 65 24.89 6.88 16.13
CA SER A 65 26.05 6.01 15.97
C SER A 65 27.22 6.76 15.33
N LEU A 66 26.95 7.55 14.28
CA LEU A 66 27.93 8.43 13.65
C LEU A 66 28.47 9.51 14.60
N GLU A 67 27.62 10.09 15.45
CA GLU A 67 28.03 11.10 16.43
C GLU A 67 28.98 10.50 17.49
N LEU A 68 28.74 9.27 17.92
CA LEU A 68 29.61 8.55 18.84
C LEU A 68 30.97 8.23 18.19
N LEU A 69 30.98 7.76 16.95
CA LEU A 69 32.20 7.53 16.17
C LEU A 69 33.00 8.83 16.00
N TYR A 70 32.35 9.94 15.64
CA TYR A 70 32.99 11.23 15.42
C TYR A 70 33.68 11.78 16.68
N ARG A 71 33.10 11.54 17.86
CA ARG A 71 33.61 12.03 19.16
C ARG A 71 34.85 11.28 19.69
N SER A 72 35.36 10.28 18.94
CA SER A 72 36.72 9.73 19.04
C SER A 72 37.30 9.59 20.47
N LYS A 73 36.63 8.76 21.27
CA LYS A 73 37.18 8.06 22.47
C LYS A 73 36.66 6.62 22.55
N VAL A 74 36.26 6.08 21.41
CA VAL A 74 35.59 4.79 21.29
C VAL A 74 36.67 3.73 21.05
N THR A 75 36.54 2.57 21.70
CA THR A 75 37.51 1.47 21.51
C THR A 75 37.28 0.80 20.16
N GLU A 76 38.30 0.12 19.62
CA GLU A 76 38.24 -0.57 18.32
C GLU A 76 37.04 -1.56 18.21
N LYS A 77 36.66 -2.18 19.34
CA LYS A 77 35.47 -3.04 19.44
C LYS A 77 34.15 -2.25 19.38
N ALA A 78 34.07 -1.11 20.05
CA ALA A 78 32.87 -0.28 20.05
C ALA A 78 32.68 0.46 18.70
N ASP A 79 33.76 0.76 17.99
CA ASP A 79 33.67 1.25 16.61
C ASP A 79 33.00 0.22 15.69
N SER A 80 33.40 -1.06 15.80
CA SER A 80 32.83 -2.15 15.01
C SER A 80 31.32 -2.35 15.27
N GLU A 81 30.87 -2.28 16.52
CA GLU A 81 29.44 -2.37 16.86
C GLU A 81 28.63 -1.19 16.32
N LEU A 82 29.16 0.04 16.41
CA LEU A 82 28.50 1.24 15.87
C LEU A 82 28.39 1.20 14.34
N PHE A 83 29.43 0.73 13.65
CA PHE A 83 29.36 0.47 12.20
C PHE A 83 28.31 -0.59 11.84
N ASN A 84 28.24 -1.67 12.61
CA ASN A 84 27.24 -2.71 12.41
C ASN A 84 25.81 -2.18 12.62
N ASN A 85 25.59 -1.32 13.62
CA ASN A 85 24.29 -0.67 13.84
C ASN A 85 23.88 0.20 12.65
N ILE A 86 24.81 0.99 12.11
CA ILE A 86 24.56 1.79 10.90
C ILE A 86 24.19 0.88 9.73
N TYR A 87 24.93 -0.21 9.52
CA TYR A 87 24.67 -1.16 8.44
C TYR A 87 23.28 -1.82 8.53
N ILE A 88 22.88 -2.28 9.71
CA ILE A 88 21.54 -2.86 9.95
C ILE A 88 20.44 -1.84 9.65
N GLU A 89 20.61 -0.58 10.07
CA GLU A 89 19.61 0.46 9.81
C GLU A 89 19.52 0.85 8.33
N ILE A 90 20.63 0.80 7.57
CA ILE A 90 20.62 0.95 6.11
C ILE A 90 19.77 -0.17 5.46
N ILE A 91 19.94 -1.42 5.92
CA ILE A 91 19.12 -2.54 5.44
C ILE A 91 17.64 -2.30 5.75
N ARG A 92 17.31 -1.89 6.98
CA ARG A 92 15.91 -1.60 7.38
C ARG A 92 15.26 -0.54 6.49
N VAL A 93 15.94 0.57 6.26
CA VAL A 93 15.45 1.63 5.35
C VAL A 93 15.29 1.10 3.92
N SER A 94 16.24 0.30 3.43
CA SER A 94 16.18 -0.31 2.10
C SER A 94 14.97 -1.26 1.94
N THR A 95 14.70 -2.09 2.95
CA THR A 95 13.53 -2.98 2.97
C THR A 95 12.22 -2.20 2.97
N ALA A 96 12.10 -1.17 3.81
CA ALA A 96 10.91 -0.33 3.85
C ALA A 96 10.69 0.41 2.51
N LEU A 97 11.76 0.89 1.86
CA LEU A 97 11.69 1.47 0.52
C LEU A 97 11.24 0.45 -0.55
N ASN A 98 11.74 -0.79 -0.48
CA ASN A 98 11.31 -1.85 -1.38
C ASN A 98 9.82 -2.19 -1.21
N ASN A 99 9.32 -2.20 0.03
CA ASN A 99 7.89 -2.42 0.30
C ASN A 99 7.01 -1.32 -0.33
N VAL A 100 7.46 -0.05 -0.30
CA VAL A 100 6.78 1.05 -1.00
C VAL A 100 6.73 0.79 -2.50
N SER A 101 7.84 0.36 -3.10
CA SER A 101 7.94 0.02 -4.52
C SER A 101 7.00 -1.14 -4.90
N LEU A 102 6.99 -2.22 -4.12
CA LEU A 102 6.12 -3.37 -4.32
C LEU A 102 4.64 -2.98 -4.30
N LEU A 103 4.21 -2.13 -3.37
CA LEU A 103 2.82 -1.65 -3.31
C LEU A 103 2.44 -0.77 -4.50
N ASN A 104 3.38 0.02 -5.00
CA ASN A 104 3.16 0.83 -6.21
C ASN A 104 3.04 -0.08 -7.45
N ASN A 105 3.89 -1.09 -7.55
CA ASN A 105 3.93 -2.02 -8.69
C ASN A 105 2.77 -3.02 -8.68
N ALA A 106 2.30 -3.46 -7.51
CA ALA A 106 1.15 -4.36 -7.36
C ALA A 106 -0.17 -3.76 -7.90
N LYS A 107 -0.28 -2.43 -7.98
CA LYS A 107 -1.41 -1.75 -8.64
C LYS A 107 -1.27 -1.69 -10.17
N THR A 108 -0.05 -1.80 -10.67
CA THR A 108 0.26 -1.60 -12.10
C THR A 108 0.28 -2.92 -12.87
N ASN A 109 0.64 -4.03 -12.21
CA ASN A 109 0.54 -5.40 -12.74
C ASN A 109 -0.59 -6.18 -12.06
N SER A 110 -1.79 -6.08 -12.61
CA SER A 110 -2.97 -6.86 -12.19
C SER A 110 -2.92 -8.34 -12.62
N GLN A 111 -1.82 -8.80 -13.24
CA GLN A 111 -1.64 -10.18 -13.66
C GLN A 111 -0.97 -10.99 -12.54
N LYS A 112 -1.80 -11.56 -11.67
CA LYS A 112 -1.33 -12.49 -10.63
C LYS A 112 -0.89 -13.80 -11.28
N PHE A 113 0.42 -14.04 -11.34
CA PHE A 113 0.97 -15.31 -11.81
C PHE A 113 0.95 -16.33 -10.67
N PHE A 114 -0.01 -17.25 -10.72
CA PHE A 114 -0.04 -18.40 -9.83
C PHE A 114 0.69 -19.56 -10.49
N LYS A 115 1.76 -20.06 -9.84
CA LYS A 115 2.45 -21.28 -10.24
C LYS A 115 2.28 -22.31 -9.13
N LYS A 116 1.97 -23.55 -9.47
CA LYS A 116 2.10 -24.66 -8.51
C LYS A 116 3.57 -24.71 -8.07
N PHE A 117 3.79 -24.68 -6.76
CA PHE A 117 5.10 -24.84 -6.17
C PHE A 117 5.06 -25.95 -5.12
N ASP A 118 6.20 -26.59 -4.92
CA ASP A 118 6.39 -27.63 -3.93
C ASP A 118 6.86 -26.97 -2.62
N LEU A 119 6.06 -27.13 -1.56
CA LEU A 119 6.38 -26.56 -0.25
C LEU A 119 7.67 -27.15 0.32
N ASP A 120 7.93 -28.44 0.09
CA ASP A 120 9.10 -29.12 0.65
C ASP A 120 10.38 -28.58 0.01
N GLN A 121 10.35 -28.24 -1.28
CA GLN A 121 11.46 -27.59 -1.97
C GLN A 121 11.75 -26.19 -1.43
N VAL A 122 10.71 -25.40 -1.15
CA VAL A 122 10.87 -24.04 -0.61
C VAL A 122 11.42 -24.08 0.81
N ILE A 123 10.91 -24.99 1.65
CA ILE A 123 11.40 -25.17 3.03
C ILE A 123 12.87 -25.62 3.02
N SER A 124 13.24 -26.53 2.12
CA SER A 124 14.62 -26.99 1.95
C SER A 124 15.58 -25.87 1.50
N LEU A 125 15.13 -24.96 0.62
CA LEU A 125 15.91 -23.80 0.20
C LEU A 125 16.14 -22.82 1.36
N ILE A 126 15.08 -22.46 2.09
CA ILE A 126 15.17 -21.49 3.20
C ILE A 126 16.04 -22.04 4.35
N SER A 127 15.91 -23.33 4.65
CA SER A 127 16.69 -23.97 5.72
C SER A 127 18.19 -24.06 5.42
N LYS A 128 18.58 -24.11 4.14
CA LYS A 128 19.99 -24.04 3.73
C LYS A 128 20.58 -22.63 3.82
N GLU A 129 19.77 -21.60 3.64
CA GLU A 129 20.20 -20.20 3.64
C GLU A 129 20.34 -19.61 5.06
N LEU A 130 19.79 -20.32 6.05
CA LEU A 130 19.86 -20.00 7.49
C LEU A 130 20.97 -20.75 8.25
N GLN A 131 21.79 -21.56 7.57
CA GLN A 131 22.97 -22.25 8.11
C GLN A 131 24.26 -21.56 7.67
#